data_AF-A0A2E2QYM2-F1
#
_entry.id   AF-A0A2E2QYM2-F1
#
_cell.length_a   1.000
_cell.length_b   1.000
_cell.length_c   1.000
_cell.angle_alpha   90.00
_cell.angle_beta   90.00
_cell.angle_gamma   90.00
#
_symmetry.space_group_name_H-M   'P 1'
#
loop_
_entity.id
_entity.type
_entity.pdbx_description
1 polymer ?
#
loop_
_entity_poly.entity_id
_entity_poly.type
_entity_poly.pdbx_seq_one_letter_code
_entity_poly.pdbx_strand_id
1 'polypeptide(L)'
;MDEPKRGTKIYIGEQDIYLWLHGNPHLVWPELVTAAEELLYTKQNEVLAFQVENRVEKKKGLFDLFVRKSEVHDTLSKAMVWAEDYEEYELCQRIKNLEDYLKKKKML
;
A
#
# COMPACT_ATOMS: atom_id res chain seq x y z
N MET A 1 15.96 -2.40 8.86
CA MET A 1 14.83 -3.34 8.96
C MET A 1 14.49 -3.68 7.53
N ASP A 2 14.59 -4.94 7.13
CA ASP A 2 14.40 -5.30 5.72
C ASP A 2 12.93 -5.10 5.33
N GLU A 3 12.70 -4.31 4.29
CA GLU A 3 11.37 -4.06 3.72
C GLU A 3 10.73 -5.40 3.29
N PRO A 4 9.42 -5.61 3.58
CA PRO A 4 8.73 -6.82 3.18
C PRO A 4 8.71 -6.96 1.64
N LYS A 5 9.07 -8.15 1.12
CA LYS A 5 9.14 -8.40 -0.34
C LYS A 5 7.76 -8.78 -0.91
N ARG A 6 7.48 -8.50 -2.19
CA ARG A 6 6.17 -8.79 -2.84
C ARG A 6 5.58 -10.16 -2.53
N GLY A 7 4.26 -10.21 -2.29
CA GLY A 7 3.56 -11.42 -1.87
C GLY A 7 3.85 -11.79 -0.41
N THR A 8 4.44 -10.86 0.38
CA THR A 8 4.67 -11.07 1.80
C THR A 8 3.34 -11.26 2.51
N LYS A 9 3.29 -12.34 3.28
CA LYS A 9 2.28 -12.55 4.29
C LYS A 9 2.84 -12.09 5.63
N ILE A 10 2.20 -11.08 6.22
CA ILE A 10 2.54 -10.54 7.53
C ILE A 10 1.67 -11.24 8.57
N TYR A 11 2.27 -11.87 9.58
CA TYR A 11 1.51 -12.46 10.68
C TYR A 11 1.46 -11.49 11.86
N ILE A 12 0.26 -11.09 12.27
CA ILE A 12 0.04 -10.08 13.32
C ILE A 12 -0.47 -10.67 14.65
N GLY A 13 -0.45 -12.00 14.78
CA GLY A 13 -0.90 -12.67 16.00
C GLY A 13 -2.39 -12.51 16.26
N GLU A 14 -2.76 -12.21 17.51
CA GLU A 14 -4.16 -12.05 17.93
C GLU A 14 -4.68 -10.59 17.77
N GLN A 15 -3.97 -9.75 17.00
CA GLN A 15 -4.36 -8.36 16.80
C GLN A 15 -5.49 -8.23 15.77
N ASP A 16 -6.36 -7.22 15.99
CA ASP A 16 -7.34 -6.78 15.00
C ASP A 16 -6.64 -6.11 13.81
N ILE A 17 -7.10 -6.41 12.60
CA ILE A 17 -6.47 -5.92 11.37
C ILE A 17 -6.59 -4.40 11.23
N TYR A 18 -7.72 -3.80 11.61
CA TYR A 18 -7.91 -2.36 11.49
C TYR A 18 -6.98 -1.62 12.44
N LEU A 19 -6.92 -2.06 13.70
CA LEU A 19 -5.98 -1.50 14.68
C LEU A 19 -4.52 -1.65 14.22
N TRP A 20 -4.17 -2.80 13.66
CA TRP A 20 -2.82 -3.04 13.16
C TRP A 20 -2.47 -2.12 11.98
N LEU A 21 -3.37 -1.94 11.00
CA LEU A 21 -3.13 -1.04 9.86
C LEU A 21 -2.93 0.41 10.31
N HIS A 22 -3.74 0.89 11.25
CA HIS A 22 -3.60 2.24 11.80
C HIS A 22 -2.31 2.41 12.64
N GLY A 23 -1.85 1.35 13.32
CA GLY A 23 -0.62 1.37 14.12
C GLY A 23 0.66 1.19 13.32
N ASN A 24 0.59 0.75 12.06
CA ASN A 24 1.77 0.42 11.24
C ASN A 24 1.82 1.13 9.88
N PRO A 25 1.54 2.45 9.80
CA PRO A 25 1.46 3.14 8.51
C PRO A 25 2.81 3.15 7.76
N HIS A 26 3.93 3.13 8.50
CA HIS A 26 5.28 3.03 7.95
C HIS A 26 5.57 1.72 7.21
N LEU A 27 4.79 0.66 7.43
CA LEU A 27 4.82 -0.56 6.63
C LEU A 27 3.78 -0.51 5.52
N VAL A 28 2.58 0.00 5.82
CA VAL A 28 1.44 -0.04 4.90
C VAL A 28 1.65 0.87 3.69
N TRP A 29 1.99 2.15 3.89
CA TRP A 29 2.03 3.11 2.79
C TRP A 29 3.13 2.83 1.76
N PRO A 30 4.38 2.51 2.15
CA PRO A 30 5.42 2.18 1.18
C PRO A 30 5.06 0.98 0.30
N GLU A 31 4.43 -0.05 0.87
CA GLU A 31 3.98 -1.22 0.12
C GLU A 31 2.83 -0.89 -0.84
N LEU A 32 1.87 -0.06 -0.40
CA LEU A 32 0.79 0.41 -1.28
C LEU A 32 1.32 1.28 -2.43
N VAL A 33 2.31 2.14 -2.19
CA VAL A 33 2.97 2.94 -3.25
C VAL A 33 3.72 2.02 -4.21
N THR A 34 4.37 0.97 -3.72
CA THR A 34 5.06 -0.01 -4.56
C THR A 34 4.10 -0.83 -5.43
N ALA A 35 2.95 -1.23 -4.88
CA ALA A 35 1.88 -1.87 -5.64
C ALA A 35 1.25 -0.91 -6.67
N ALA A 36 1.05 0.36 -6.32
CA ALA A 36 0.58 1.38 -7.23
C ALA A 36 1.55 1.58 -8.41
N GLU A 37 2.84 1.68 -8.15
CA GLU A 37 3.86 1.78 -9.19
C GLU A 37 3.80 0.59 -10.16
N GLU A 38 3.72 -0.64 -9.64
CA GLU A 38 3.56 -1.84 -10.47
C GLU A 38 2.32 -1.76 -11.36
N LEU A 39 1.21 -1.38 -10.76
CA LEU A 39 -0.07 -1.31 -11.43
C LEU A 39 -0.04 -0.34 -12.61
N LEU A 40 0.69 0.77 -12.47
CA LEU A 40 0.86 1.78 -13.51
C LEU A 40 1.77 1.31 -14.67
N TYR A 41 2.74 0.46 -14.38
CA TYR A 41 3.67 -0.09 -15.38
C TYR A 41 3.22 -1.42 -16.00
N THR A 42 2.13 -2.02 -15.52
CA THR A 42 1.61 -3.29 -16.03
C THR A 42 0.23 -3.12 -16.69
N LYS A 43 -0.27 -4.20 -17.31
CA LYS A 43 -1.63 -4.24 -17.87
C LYS A 43 -2.68 -4.71 -16.85
N GLN A 44 -2.31 -5.01 -15.61
CA GLN A 44 -3.19 -5.57 -14.59
C GLN A 44 -4.24 -4.55 -14.12
N ASN A 45 -5.40 -5.00 -13.63
CA ASN A 45 -6.42 -4.11 -13.09
C ASN A 45 -6.29 -3.88 -11.58
N GLU A 46 -5.59 -4.78 -10.92
CA GLU A 46 -5.23 -4.70 -9.51
C GLU A 46 -3.88 -5.39 -9.27
N VAL A 47 -3.19 -4.98 -8.22
CA VAL A 47 -1.93 -5.57 -7.76
C VAL A 47 -2.06 -5.82 -6.26
N LEU A 48 -1.72 -7.04 -5.82
CA LEU A 48 -1.63 -7.38 -4.40
C LEU A 48 -0.36 -6.73 -3.82
N ALA A 49 -0.53 -5.85 -2.84
CA ALA A 49 0.59 -5.29 -2.09
C ALA A 49 1.13 -6.36 -1.13
N PHE A 50 0.31 -6.78 -0.18
CA PHE A 50 0.65 -7.79 0.82
C PHE A 50 -0.59 -8.46 1.39
N GLN A 51 -0.38 -9.58 2.09
CA GLN A 51 -1.42 -10.26 2.86
C GLN A 51 -1.16 -10.09 4.35
N VAL A 52 -2.22 -9.96 5.15
CA VAL A 52 -2.12 -9.97 6.60
C VAL A 52 -2.87 -11.18 7.15
N GLU A 53 -2.19 -11.99 7.94
CA GLU A 53 -2.76 -13.14 8.64
C GLU A 53 -2.85 -12.84 10.14
N ASN A 54 -4.02 -13.08 10.73
CA ASN A 54 -4.23 -13.00 12.16
C ASN A 54 -4.96 -14.24 12.69
N ARG A 55 -4.98 -14.37 14.02
CA ARG A 55 -5.72 -15.40 14.73
C ARG A 55 -6.42 -14.84 15.97
N VAL A 56 -7.59 -14.24 15.77
CA VAL A 56 -8.40 -13.67 16.86
C VAL A 56 -9.37 -14.74 17.35
N GLU A 57 -9.40 -15.00 18.66
CA GLU A 57 -10.30 -15.99 19.29
C GLU A 57 -10.27 -17.38 18.62
N LYS A 58 -9.06 -17.86 18.28
CA LYS A 58 -8.81 -19.13 17.55
C LYS A 58 -9.33 -19.18 16.11
N LYS A 59 -9.96 -18.12 15.60
CA LYS A 59 -10.36 -17.99 14.19
C LYS A 59 -9.22 -17.40 13.38
N LYS A 60 -8.88 -18.04 12.26
CA LYS A 60 -7.87 -17.54 11.32
C LYS A 60 -8.51 -16.49 10.41
N GLY A 61 -7.91 -15.31 10.34
CA GLY A 61 -8.19 -14.30 9.33
C GLY A 61 -7.04 -14.19 8.34
N LEU A 62 -7.38 -13.97 7.07
CA LEU A 62 -6.43 -13.66 6.00
C LEU A 62 -7.01 -12.51 5.19
N PHE A 63 -6.29 -11.40 5.14
CA PHE A 63 -6.73 -10.16 4.52
C PHE A 63 -5.77 -9.77 3.41
N ASP A 64 -6.31 -9.60 2.21
CA ASP A 64 -5.53 -9.21 1.04
C ASP A 64 -5.66 -7.72 0.80
N LEU A 65 -4.52 -7.03 0.72
CA LEU A 65 -4.47 -5.60 0.50
C LEU A 65 -4.03 -5.34 -0.93
N PHE A 66 -4.98 -4.88 -1.74
CA PHE A 66 -4.80 -4.61 -3.16
C PHE A 66 -4.76 -3.11 -3.43
N VAL A 67 -4.05 -2.74 -4.48
CA VAL A 67 -4.22 -1.45 -5.15
C VAL A 67 -4.92 -1.71 -6.49
N ARG A 68 -6.02 -1.02 -6.73
CA ARG A 68 -6.84 -1.15 -7.95
C ARG A 68 -6.70 0.08 -8.84
N LYS A 69 -6.83 -0.11 -10.16
CA LYS A 69 -6.68 0.99 -11.13
C LYS A 69 -7.66 2.13 -10.89
N SER A 70 -8.88 1.79 -10.49
CA SER A 70 -9.93 2.76 -10.14
C SER A 70 -9.63 3.57 -8.88
N GLU A 71 -8.73 3.09 -8.02
CA GLU A 71 -8.46 3.64 -6.68
C GLU A 71 -7.01 4.13 -6.54
N VAL A 72 -6.19 4.00 -7.61
CA VAL A 72 -4.75 4.29 -7.56
C VAL A 72 -4.46 5.75 -7.22
N HIS A 73 -5.28 6.69 -7.73
CA HIS A 73 -5.15 8.10 -7.39
C HIS A 73 -5.41 8.35 -5.91
N ASP A 74 -6.51 7.84 -5.38
CA ASP A 74 -6.86 7.97 -3.95
C ASP A 74 -5.78 7.34 -3.05
N THR A 75 -5.23 6.19 -3.47
CA THR A 75 -4.13 5.52 -2.78
C THR A 75 -2.89 6.43 -2.71
N LEU A 76 -2.47 7.00 -3.85
CA LEU A 76 -1.31 7.89 -3.91
C LEU A 76 -1.52 9.19 -3.13
N SER A 77 -2.71 9.80 -3.22
CA SER A 77 -3.03 11.02 -2.47
C SER A 77 -3.02 10.80 -0.96
N LYS A 78 -3.60 9.70 -0.46
CA LYS A 78 -3.56 9.37 0.98
C LYS A 78 -2.14 9.05 1.46
N ALA A 79 -1.37 8.34 0.64
CA ALA A 79 0.03 8.07 0.93
C ALA A 79 0.86 9.35 0.98
N MET A 80 0.58 10.34 0.13
CA MET A 80 1.25 11.65 0.15
C MET A 80 1.00 12.38 1.45
N VAL A 81 -0.27 12.47 1.89
CA VAL A 81 -0.62 13.14 3.15
C VAL A 81 0.15 12.53 4.31
N TRP A 82 0.15 11.19 4.41
CA TRP A 82 0.92 10.52 5.45
C TRP A 82 2.44 10.77 5.32
N ALA A 83 2.98 10.69 4.10
CA ALA A 83 4.41 10.87 3.89
C ALA A 83 4.87 12.30 4.23
N GLU A 84 4.03 13.31 3.95
CA GLU A 84 4.30 14.71 4.34
C GLU A 84 4.23 14.89 5.85
N ASP A 85 3.20 14.34 6.51
CA ASP A 85 3.03 14.43 7.98
C ASP A 85 4.22 13.80 8.75
N TYR A 86 4.88 12.80 8.18
CA TYR A 86 5.98 12.06 8.80
C TYR A 86 7.36 12.37 8.18
N GLU A 87 7.45 13.37 7.31
CA GLU A 87 8.69 13.81 6.66
C GLU A 87 9.41 12.72 5.83
N GLU A 88 8.65 11.80 5.23
CA GLU A 88 9.13 10.71 4.37
C GLU A 88 9.40 11.21 2.94
N TYR A 89 10.40 12.10 2.79
CA TYR A 89 10.62 12.87 1.56
C TYR A 89 10.92 12.02 0.32
N GLU A 90 11.60 10.87 0.48
CA GLU A 90 11.86 9.95 -0.64
C GLU A 90 10.55 9.37 -1.19
N LEU A 91 9.64 9.00 -0.28
CA LEU A 91 8.32 8.50 -0.65
C LEU A 91 7.48 9.61 -1.30
N CYS A 92 7.51 10.84 -0.77
CA CYS A 92 6.86 11.99 -1.39
C CYS A 92 7.33 12.21 -2.83
N GLN A 93 8.64 12.16 -3.07
CA GLN A 93 9.18 12.33 -4.43
C GLN A 93 8.76 11.18 -5.36
N ARG A 94 8.75 9.94 -4.86
CA ARG A 94 8.26 8.78 -5.60
C ARG A 94 6.79 8.96 -5.99
N ILE A 95 5.93 9.36 -5.06
CA ILE A 95 4.50 9.59 -5.32
C ILE A 95 4.30 10.68 -6.39
N LYS A 96 5.01 11.80 -6.30
CA LYS A 96 4.94 12.89 -7.31
C LYS A 96 5.25 12.38 -8.72
N ASN A 97 6.28 11.55 -8.86
CA ASN A 97 6.66 10.97 -10.14
C ASN A 97 5.54 10.08 -10.73
N LEU A 98 4.85 9.31 -9.88
CA LEU A 98 3.73 8.45 -10.28
C LEU A 98 2.49 9.26 -10.66
N GLU A 99 2.17 10.32 -9.93
CA GLU A 99 1.07 11.22 -10.29
C GLU A 99 1.31 11.94 -11.63
N ASP A 100 2.55 12.39 -11.87
CA ASP A 100 2.92 12.99 -13.15
C ASP A 100 2.83 12.00 -14.31
N TYR A 101 3.17 10.73 -14.06
CA TYR A 101 2.97 9.65 -15.03
C TYR A 101 1.49 9.45 -15.37
N LEU A 102 0.61 9.43 -14.37
CA LEU A 102 -0.85 9.33 -14.55
C LEU A 102 -1.42 10.49 -15.38
N LYS A 103 -1.00 11.73 -15.06
CA LYS A 103 -1.40 12.94 -15.81
C LYS A 103 -0.99 12.84 -17.28
N LYS A 104 0.26 12.43 -17.57
CA LYS A 104 0.76 12.26 -18.95
C LYS A 104 0.00 11.19 -19.72
N LYS A 105 -0.42 10.11 -19.06
CA LYS A 105 -1.20 9.04 -19.68
C LYS A 105 -2.68 9.36 -19.90
N LYS A 106 -3.16 10.55 -19.49
CA LYS A 106 -4.60 10.89 -19.50
C LYS A 106 -5.46 9.82 -18.82
N MET A 107 -4.92 9.22 -17.77
CA MET A 107 -5.67 8.33 -16.88
C MET A 107 -6.37 9.12 -15.76
N LEU A 108 -6.46 10.44 -15.96
CA LEU A 108 -7.11 11.47 -15.15
C LEU A 108 -7.90 12.37 -16.09
#